data_AF-A0A9W8JQZ6-F1
#
_entry.id   AF-A0A9W8JQZ6-F1
#
_cell.length_a   1.000
_cell.length_b   1.000
_cell.length_c   1.000
_cell.angle_alpha   90.00
_cell.angle_beta   90.00
_cell.angle_gamma   90.00
#
_symmetry.space_group_name_H-M   'P 1'
#
loop_
_entity.id
_entity.type
_entity.pdbx_description
1 polymer ?
#
loop_
_entity_poly.entity_id
_entity_poly.type
_entity_poly.pdbx_seq_one_letter_code
_entity_poly.pdbx_strand_id
1 'polypeptide(L)'
;MAERNPEKVARAILAINDTVGAFSVAGGASSKPDPDAMALHPSMRKAVTNVMASVIEALKKKTQILDGITTDSAAYLNEASLYEKDFKKSFFGSHYPKLRSIKAKYDPQSLFVVPRGVASDEWDSELRCRR
;
A
#
# COMPACT_ATOMS: atom_id res chain seq x y z
N MET A 1 3.28 -15.98 -4.03
CA MET A 1 4.58 -16.09 -4.72
C MET A 1 5.64 -16.67 -3.80
N ALA A 2 5.89 -16.08 -2.62
CA ALA A 2 6.89 -16.57 -1.66
C ALA A 2 6.75 -18.05 -1.29
N GLU A 3 5.54 -18.54 -1.03
CA GLU A 3 5.31 -19.97 -0.71
C GLU A 3 5.58 -20.91 -1.89
N ARG A 4 5.37 -20.44 -3.12
CA ARG A 4 5.50 -21.26 -4.35
C ARG A 4 6.91 -21.19 -4.96
N ASN A 5 7.65 -20.13 -4.67
CA ASN A 5 9.00 -19.91 -5.21
C ASN A 5 9.87 -19.09 -4.23
N PRO A 6 10.25 -19.70 -3.09
CA PRO A 6 10.98 -18.99 -2.03
C PRO A 6 12.37 -18.54 -2.47
N GLU A 7 13.07 -19.33 -3.29
CA GLU A 7 14.40 -18.97 -3.79
C GLU A 7 14.38 -17.70 -4.66
N LYS A 8 13.39 -17.57 -5.56
CA LYS A 8 13.26 -16.38 -6.41
C LYS A 8 12.99 -15.14 -5.55
N VAL A 9 12.16 -15.26 -4.52
CA VAL A 9 11.87 -14.15 -3.59
C VAL A 9 13.11 -13.79 -2.78
N ALA A 10 13.84 -14.76 -2.23
CA ALA A 10 15.06 -14.52 -1.47
C ALA A 10 16.14 -13.81 -2.31
N ARG A 11 16.37 -14.27 -3.55
CA ARG A 11 17.31 -13.62 -4.48
C ARG A 11 16.93 -12.18 -4.78
N ALA A 12 15.64 -11.91 -4.99
CA ALA A 12 15.15 -10.56 -5.25
C ALA A 12 15.33 -9.63 -4.03
N ILE A 13 15.10 -10.13 -2.80
CA ILE A 13 15.35 -9.36 -1.57
C ILE A 13 16.85 -9.09 -1.37
N LEU A 14 17.73 -10.03 -1.69
CA LEU A 14 19.17 -9.81 -1.62
C LEU A 14 19.67 -8.78 -2.66
N ALA A 15 19.00 -8.67 -3.81
CA ALA A 15 19.36 -7.75 -4.89
C ALA A 15 18.98 -6.27 -4.63
N ILE A 16 18.24 -5.97 -3.55
CA ILE A 16 17.78 -4.62 -3.20
C ILE A 16 18.59 -3.94 -2.08
N ASN A 17 19.65 -4.57 -1.54
CA ASN A 17 20.29 -4.23 -0.25
C ASN A 17 20.86 -2.79 -0.10
N ASP A 18 21.29 -2.13 -1.17
CA ASP A 18 22.12 -0.91 -1.01
C ASP A 18 21.34 0.38 -0.68
N THR A 19 20.03 0.42 -0.97
CA THR A 19 19.22 1.66 -0.86
C THR A 19 17.80 1.42 -0.36
N VAL A 20 17.48 0.16 -0.05
CA VAL A 20 16.12 -0.27 0.29
C VAL A 20 16.18 -1.20 1.49
N GLY A 21 15.47 -0.83 2.55
CA GLY A 21 15.28 -1.66 3.73
C GLY A 21 14.17 -2.69 3.52
N ALA A 22 14.40 -3.90 4.04
CA ALA A 22 13.42 -4.98 4.07
C ALA A 22 13.00 -5.23 5.53
N PHE A 23 11.72 -5.04 5.83
CA PHE A 23 11.16 -5.14 7.18
C PHE A 23 10.09 -6.23 7.24
N SER A 24 10.41 -7.36 7.86
CA SER A 24 9.51 -8.51 7.98
C SER A 24 8.60 -8.37 9.20
N VAL A 25 7.61 -7.48 9.10
CA VAL A 25 6.62 -7.18 10.15
C VAL A 25 5.25 -7.81 9.88
N ALA A 26 5.08 -8.50 8.76
CA ALA A 26 3.85 -9.15 8.33
C ALA A 26 3.96 -10.69 8.41
N GLY A 27 2.87 -11.38 8.09
CA GLY A 27 2.75 -12.84 8.20
C GLY A 27 2.36 -13.30 9.61
N GLY A 28 2.47 -14.61 9.86
CA GLY A 28 2.18 -15.21 11.16
C GLY A 28 0.74 -14.96 11.63
N ALA A 29 0.56 -14.20 12.71
CA ALA A 29 -0.78 -13.86 13.21
C ALA A 29 -1.53 -12.88 12.30
N SER A 30 -0.83 -11.98 11.61
CA SER A 30 -1.45 -10.94 10.78
C SER A 30 -2.06 -11.47 9.48
N SER A 31 -1.67 -12.66 9.04
CA SER A 31 -2.20 -13.33 7.84
C SER A 31 -3.45 -14.17 8.09
N LYS A 32 -3.79 -14.44 9.37
CA LYS A 32 -4.90 -15.33 9.74
C LYS A 32 -6.29 -14.71 9.59
N PRO A 33 -6.54 -13.44 9.98
CA PRO A 33 -7.88 -12.87 9.88
C PRO A 33 -8.35 -12.79 8.43
N ASP A 34 -9.66 -12.88 8.23
CA ASP A 34 -10.28 -12.68 6.92
C ASP A 34 -9.79 -11.34 6.30
N PRO A 35 -9.44 -11.32 4.99
CA PRO A 35 -9.02 -10.09 4.32
C PRO A 35 -10.00 -8.94 4.49
N ASP A 36 -11.31 -9.20 4.58
CA ASP A 36 -12.37 -8.20 4.68
C ASP A 36 -12.80 -7.90 6.13
N ALA A 37 -12.17 -8.54 7.12
CA ALA A 37 -12.46 -8.30 8.54
C ALA A 37 -12.07 -6.89 9.00
N MET A 38 -11.10 -6.26 8.34
CA MET A 38 -10.55 -4.95 8.68
C MET A 38 -10.29 -4.14 7.41
N ALA A 39 -10.12 -2.83 7.55
CA ALA A 39 -9.81 -1.91 6.45
C ALA A 39 -8.40 -2.05 5.85
N LEU A 40 -7.65 -3.08 6.22
CA LEU A 40 -6.29 -3.30 5.75
C LEU A 40 -6.32 -3.79 4.31
N HIS A 41 -5.46 -3.26 3.45
CA HIS A 41 -5.37 -3.71 2.06
C HIS A 41 -5.30 -5.26 1.97
N PRO A 42 -6.17 -5.93 1.21
CA PRO A 42 -6.29 -7.40 1.21
C PRO A 42 -4.97 -8.13 0.97
N SER A 43 -4.14 -7.62 0.06
CA SER A 43 -2.86 -8.25 -0.28
C SER A 43 -1.86 -8.26 0.88
N MET A 44 -2.02 -7.41 1.91
CA MET A 44 -1.18 -7.44 3.11
C MET A 44 -1.36 -8.72 3.93
N ARG A 45 -2.48 -9.44 3.79
CA ARG A 45 -2.64 -10.78 4.39
C ARG A 45 -1.65 -11.81 3.85
N LYS A 46 -1.12 -11.57 2.64
CA LYS A 46 -0.16 -12.44 1.95
C LYS A 46 1.25 -11.83 1.92
N ALA A 47 1.44 -10.67 2.53
CA ALA A 47 2.74 -10.01 2.61
C ALA A 47 3.63 -10.73 3.63
N VAL A 48 4.92 -10.81 3.30
CA VAL A 48 5.97 -11.37 4.18
C VAL A 48 6.91 -10.26 4.65
N THR A 49 7.22 -9.33 3.76
CA THR A 49 8.21 -8.28 3.97
C THR A 49 7.72 -6.97 3.36
N ASN A 50 7.83 -5.89 4.11
CA ASN A 50 7.69 -4.54 3.60
C ASN A 50 9.03 -4.06 3.08
N VAL A 51 9.01 -3.40 1.93
CA VAL A 51 10.21 -2.92 1.23
C VAL A 51 10.11 -1.41 1.15
N MET A 52 11.07 -0.70 1.73
CA MET A 52 11.05 0.75 1.90
C MET A 52 12.37 1.37 1.47
N ALA A 53 12.32 2.51 0.77
CA ALA A 53 13.49 3.29 0.40
C ALA A 53 13.25 4.76 0.72
N SER A 54 14.27 5.45 1.24
CA SER A 54 14.18 6.89 1.55
C SER A 54 14.30 7.79 0.30
N VAL A 55 14.71 7.22 -0.84
CA VAL A 55 14.89 7.93 -2.11
C VAL A 55 13.93 7.36 -3.15
N ILE A 56 13.02 8.19 -3.67
CA ILE A 56 11.98 7.78 -4.62
C ILE A 56 12.57 7.17 -5.90
N GLU A 57 13.69 7.72 -6.40
CA GLU A 57 14.35 7.16 -7.59
C GLU A 57 14.92 5.77 -7.34
N ALA A 58 15.48 5.53 -6.15
CA ALA A 58 15.95 4.21 -5.76
C ALA A 58 14.77 3.23 -5.69
N LEU A 59 13.64 3.64 -5.11
CA LEU A 59 12.43 2.82 -5.09
C LEU A 59 11.97 2.49 -6.50
N LYS A 60 11.79 3.49 -7.38
CA LYS A 60 11.35 3.29 -8.77
C LYS A 60 12.26 2.33 -9.55
N LYS A 61 13.57 2.45 -9.38
CA LYS A 61 14.55 1.57 -10.05
C LYS A 61 14.43 0.13 -9.56
N LYS A 62 14.11 -0.07 -8.28
CA LYS A 62 13.99 -1.41 -7.66
C LYS A 62 12.57 -1.99 -7.79
N THR A 63 11.54 -1.17 -8.07
CA THR A 63 10.16 -1.63 -8.32
C THR A 63 10.10 -2.66 -9.44
N GLN A 64 10.90 -2.54 -10.51
CA GLN A 64 10.93 -3.55 -11.58
C GLN A 64 11.35 -4.94 -11.09
N ILE A 65 12.27 -5.03 -10.13
CA ILE A 65 12.69 -6.30 -9.52
C ILE A 65 11.55 -6.85 -8.65
N LEU A 66 10.86 -5.96 -7.92
CA LEU A 66 9.75 -6.31 -7.05
C LEU A 66 8.51 -6.75 -7.83
N ASP A 67 8.16 -6.09 -8.93
CA ASP A 67 7.03 -6.45 -9.81
C ASP A 67 7.14 -7.89 -10.34
N GLY A 68 8.37 -8.40 -10.50
CA GLY A 68 8.62 -9.78 -10.89
C GLY A 68 8.31 -10.83 -9.81
N ILE A 69 8.07 -10.39 -8.57
CA ILE A 69 7.76 -11.23 -7.40
C ILE A 69 6.50 -10.78 -6.64
N THR A 70 5.95 -9.61 -6.92
CA THR A 70 4.71 -9.07 -6.35
C THR A 70 3.62 -9.07 -7.42
N THR A 71 2.52 -9.79 -7.17
CA THR A 71 1.38 -9.87 -8.10
C THR A 71 0.29 -8.86 -7.81
N ASP A 72 0.25 -8.31 -6.60
CA ASP A 72 -0.76 -7.34 -6.15
C ASP A 72 -0.16 -6.46 -5.04
N SER A 73 0.72 -5.54 -5.45
CA SER A 73 1.50 -4.71 -4.54
C SER A 73 0.60 -3.72 -3.80
N ALA A 74 0.60 -3.80 -2.47
CA ALA A 74 0.11 -2.75 -1.60
C ALA A 74 1.26 -1.83 -1.19
N ALA A 75 0.93 -0.59 -0.88
CA ALA A 75 1.81 0.33 -0.18
C ALA A 75 1.22 0.65 1.19
N TYR A 76 2.08 0.64 2.20
CA TYR A 76 1.67 0.97 3.55
C TYR A 76 1.51 2.49 3.68
N LEU A 77 0.25 2.95 3.75
CA LEU A 77 -0.12 4.37 3.73
C LEU A 77 0.73 5.25 4.67
N ASN A 78 1.06 4.75 5.86
CA ASN A 78 1.80 5.52 6.87
C ASN A 78 3.28 5.75 6.51
N GLU A 79 3.82 5.00 5.55
CA GLU A 79 5.23 5.08 5.09
C GLU A 79 5.32 5.28 3.57
N ALA A 80 4.20 5.57 2.92
CA ALA A 80 4.13 5.65 1.47
C ALA A 80 4.45 7.05 0.93
N SER A 81 4.86 7.08 -0.35
CA SER A 81 5.07 8.33 -1.06
C SER A 81 3.76 9.06 -1.34
N LEU A 82 3.73 10.37 -1.10
CA LEU A 82 2.63 11.25 -1.53
C LEU A 82 2.48 11.31 -3.06
N TYR A 83 3.47 10.83 -3.82
CA TYR A 83 3.46 10.81 -5.29
C TYR A 83 2.89 9.53 -5.89
N GLU A 84 2.26 8.65 -5.09
CA GLU A 84 1.62 7.46 -5.65
C GLU A 84 0.56 7.79 -6.70
N LYS A 85 0.69 7.16 -7.88
CA LYS A 85 -0.18 7.47 -9.02
C LYS A 85 -1.63 7.10 -8.74
N ASP A 86 -1.85 5.90 -8.21
CA ASP A 86 -3.16 5.39 -7.84
C ASP A 86 -3.18 4.97 -6.36
N PHE A 87 -3.18 5.98 -5.49
CA PHE A 87 -3.19 5.77 -4.04
C PHE A 87 -4.41 4.97 -3.57
N LYS A 88 -5.55 5.07 -4.28
CA LYS A 88 -6.77 4.35 -3.93
C LYS A 88 -6.53 2.85 -4.00
N LYS A 89 -5.96 2.41 -5.12
CA LYS A 89 -5.54 1.03 -5.31
C LYS A 89 -4.40 0.66 -4.37
N SER A 90 -3.30 1.41 -4.37
CA SER A 90 -2.09 1.04 -3.61
C SER A 90 -2.34 0.94 -2.09
N PHE A 91 -3.16 1.82 -1.52
CA PHE A 91 -3.35 1.90 -0.06
C PHE A 91 -4.56 1.13 0.44
N PHE A 92 -5.63 1.06 -0.35
CA PHE A 92 -6.92 0.51 0.10
C PHE A 92 -7.40 -0.66 -0.76
N GLY A 93 -6.92 -0.82 -1.98
CA GLY A 93 -7.27 -1.92 -2.87
C GLY A 93 -8.78 -2.01 -3.11
N SER A 94 -9.32 -3.22 -3.09
CA SER A 94 -10.76 -3.48 -3.26
C SER A 94 -11.62 -2.93 -2.12
N HIS A 95 -11.03 -2.49 -0.99
CA HIS A 95 -11.80 -1.91 0.11
C HIS A 95 -12.16 -0.45 -0.10
N TYR A 96 -11.54 0.26 -1.05
CA TYR A 96 -11.79 1.69 -1.26
C TYR A 96 -13.28 2.06 -1.37
N PRO A 97 -14.12 1.36 -2.16
CA PRO A 97 -15.54 1.72 -2.28
C PRO A 97 -16.30 1.61 -0.94
N LYS A 98 -16.00 0.58 -0.14
CA LYS A 98 -16.62 0.38 1.19
C LYS A 98 -16.13 1.44 2.18
N LEU A 99 -14.85 1.79 2.15
CA LEU A 99 -14.33 2.86 3.00
C LEU A 99 -14.90 4.22 2.61
N ARG A 100 -15.08 4.48 1.30
CA ARG A 100 -15.71 5.70 0.80
C ARG A 100 -17.17 5.83 1.24
N SER A 101 -17.92 4.72 1.25
CA SER A 101 -19.31 4.72 1.72
C SER A 101 -19.40 4.94 3.24
N ILE A 102 -18.50 4.33 4.01
CA ILE A 102 -18.37 4.60 5.46
C ILE A 102 -18.04 6.08 5.70
N LYS A 103 -17.08 6.64 4.96
CA LYS A 103 -16.72 8.06 5.04
C LYS A 103 -17.92 8.97 4.74
N ALA A 104 -18.71 8.65 3.71
CA ALA A 104 -19.93 9.39 3.38
C ALA A 104 -20.95 9.38 4.54
N LYS A 105 -21.09 8.24 5.21
CA LYS A 105 -22.04 8.05 6.31
C LYS A 105 -21.66 8.87 7.54
N TYR A 106 -20.37 8.88 7.90
CA TYR A 106 -19.89 9.46 9.16
C TYR A 106 -19.33 10.89 9.01
N ASP A 107 -18.92 11.29 7.81
CA ASP A 107 -18.47 12.65 7.51
C ASP A 107 -19.05 13.13 6.16
N PRO A 108 -20.37 13.35 6.09
CA PRO A 108 -21.04 13.77 4.85
C PRO A 108 -20.61 15.16 4.37
N GLN A 109 -20.16 16.02 5.29
CA GLN A 109 -19.67 17.35 4.98
C GLN A 109 -18.18 17.37 4.61
N SER A 110 -17.49 16.22 4.69
CA SER A 110 -16.05 16.08 4.44
C SER A 110 -15.23 17.10 5.25
N LEU A 111 -15.49 17.19 6.55
CA LEU A 111 -14.74 18.02 7.49
C LEU A 111 -13.31 17.50 7.70
N PHE A 112 -13.11 16.19 7.60
CA PHE A 112 -11.79 15.57 7.81
C PHE A 112 -11.23 15.05 6.50
N VAL A 113 -10.35 15.82 5.86
CA VAL A 113 -9.69 15.45 4.61
C VAL A 113 -8.18 15.49 4.82
N VAL A 114 -7.49 14.45 4.34
CA VAL A 114 -6.03 14.33 4.43
C VAL A 114 -5.47 13.94 3.07
N PRO A 115 -4.22 14.32 2.75
CA PRO A 115 -3.60 13.94 1.47
C PRO A 115 -3.60 12.43 1.29
N ARG A 116 -4.11 11.96 0.15
CA ARG A 116 -4.22 10.53 -0.18
C ARG A 116 -5.09 9.72 0.81
N GLY A 117 -5.94 10.40 1.56
CA GLY A 117 -6.98 9.77 2.36
C GLY A 117 -8.18 9.34 1.53
N VAL A 118 -9.07 8.55 2.12
CA VAL A 118 -10.36 8.19 1.50
C VAL A 118 -11.13 9.47 1.15
N ALA A 119 -11.60 9.56 -0.10
CA ALA A 119 -12.29 10.70 -0.69
C ALA A 119 -11.43 11.97 -0.92
N SER A 120 -10.11 11.93 -0.70
CA SER A 120 -9.27 13.12 -0.94
C SER A 120 -9.14 13.47 -2.43
N ASP A 121 -9.43 12.53 -3.33
CA ASP A 121 -9.43 12.73 -4.79
C ASP A 121 -10.60 13.58 -5.30
N GLU A 122 -11.60 13.82 -4.45
CA GLU A 122 -12.73 14.71 -4.72
C GLU A 122 -12.38 16.19 -4.46
N TRP A 123 -11.14 16.47 -4.07
CA TRP A 123 -10.64 17.80 -3.74
C TRP A 123 -9.46 18.19 -4.65
N ASP A 124 -9.18 19.48 -4.73
CA ASP A 124 -7.94 19.97 -5.34
C ASP A 124 -6.68 19.43 -4.62
N SER A 125 -5.50 19.69 -5.19
CA SER A 125 -4.24 19.19 -4.62
C SER A 125 -3.89 19.81 -3.26
N GLU A 126 -4.50 20.94 -2.91
CA GLU A 126 -4.29 21.63 -1.63
C GLU A 126 -5.32 21.24 -0.56
N LEU A 127 -6.32 20.42 -0.94
CA LEU A 127 -7.48 20.04 -0.13
C LEU A 127 -8.32 21.22 0.37
N ARG A 128 -8.40 22.29 -0.43
CA ARG A 128 -9.12 23.52 -0.09
C ARG A 128 -10.48 23.61 -0.75
N CYS A 129 -10.57 23.22 -2.01
CA CYS A 129 -11.80 23.24 -2.79
C CYS A 129 -12.20 21.82 -3.21
N ARG A 130 -13.50 21.53 -3.18
CA ARG A 130 -14.06 20.33 -3.82
C ARG A 130 -14.07 20.50 -5.34
N ARG A 131 -13.87 19.41 -6.06
CA ARG A 131 -13.97 19.33 -7.53
C ARG A 131 -15.39 19.11 -8.01
#